data_AF-A0A4Z1DER6-F1
#
_entry.id   AF-A0A4Z1DER6-F1
#
_cell.length_a   1.000
_cell.length_b   1.000
_cell.length_c   1.000
_cell.angle_alpha   90.00
_cell.angle_beta   90.00
_cell.angle_gamma   90.00
#
_symmetry.space_group_name_H-M   'P 1'
#
loop_
_entity.id
_entity.type
_entity.pdbx_description
1 polymer ?
#
loop_
_entity_poly.entity_id
_entity_poly.type
_entity_poly.pdbx_seq_one_letter_code
_entity_poly.pdbx_strand_id
1 'polypeptide(L)'
;MMLGSVLNPVNSSVLSVSLVPIGAAFGAPPAQTAWLVSALYLATSIGQPVVGRLIDLFGPRRLFLTGTALTGVAGVVGMLAPNLGVLIAARVSLGFGTCSGYPAAMYLIRSEARRTGEESPTGVLTALAVTTQTVAVIGPSLGGLLIGVGGWRATLAVNIPLALAGLYLGARRLPVTPPAPRREDRPALAALDLPGMGLFAAALICLLLFLMEPGTAHWYLPVPAAVAGAAFARRELRTPQPFIDLRVLSGNLPLLATYARALLAYIVSYAFLYGYTQWLEEGRGLSASQAGLVQLPLFATALVVSTLTGRRPAIRAKLLVGAAGQLAACALLLTLTDASPVWMLLAVVFVLGVPQGLNSLALQNSVFHQADAERMGSSAGLLRTFGYLGAIVASAASGALFGQRADTGGLHHLSWLMLAVSALFLAVTVADRSLRGLGASQGEPVPERTRERR
;
A
#
# COMPACT_ATOMS: atom_id res chain seq x y z
N MET A 1 -4.24 -11.12 13.85
CA MET A 1 -4.30 -10.82 12.40
C MET A 1 -4.58 -9.34 12.16
N MET A 2 -5.72 -8.81 12.60
CA MET A 2 -6.12 -7.41 12.40
C MET A 2 -5.11 -6.37 12.91
N LEU A 3 -4.62 -6.51 14.15
CA LEU A 3 -3.64 -5.56 14.71
C LEU A 3 -2.34 -5.50 13.88
N GLY A 4 -1.90 -6.66 13.37
CA GLY A 4 -0.70 -6.76 12.55
C GLY A 4 -0.86 -6.16 11.15
N SER A 5 -2.00 -6.40 10.49
CA SER A 5 -2.27 -5.88 9.15
C SER A 5 -2.43 -4.35 9.10
N VAL A 6 -2.71 -3.74 10.25
CA VAL A 6 -2.97 -2.31 10.41
C VAL A 6 -1.68 -1.49 10.62
N LEU A 7 -0.58 -2.11 11.06
CA LEU A 7 0.66 -1.39 11.39
C LEU A 7 1.18 -0.53 10.22
N ASN A 8 1.18 -1.07 8.99
CA ASN A 8 1.67 -0.34 7.82
C ASN A 8 0.74 0.83 7.41
N PRO A 9 -0.59 0.64 7.28
CA PRO A 9 -1.53 1.74 7.02
C PRO A 9 -1.49 2.89 8.03
N VAL A 10 -1.37 2.59 9.34
CA VAL A 10 -1.23 3.63 10.38
C VAL A 10 -0.01 4.50 10.10
N ASN A 11 1.15 3.87 9.85
CA ASN A 11 2.40 4.57 9.61
C ASN A 11 2.42 5.36 8.29
N SER A 12 1.62 4.95 7.33
CA SER A 12 1.46 5.64 6.05
C SER A 12 0.66 6.93 6.23
N SER A 13 -0.46 6.84 6.95
CA SER A 13 -1.43 7.90 7.12
C SER A 13 -1.04 8.92 8.19
N VAL A 14 -0.54 8.47 9.35
CA VAL A 14 0.01 9.34 10.39
C VAL A 14 1.18 10.17 9.88
N LEU A 15 2.04 9.60 9.01
CA LEU A 15 3.18 10.34 8.46
C LEU A 15 2.73 11.52 7.60
N SER A 16 1.56 11.48 6.96
CA SER A 16 1.12 12.55 6.05
C SER A 16 1.09 13.92 6.71
N VAL A 17 0.62 14.01 7.95
CA VAL A 17 0.56 15.22 8.77
C VAL A 17 1.87 15.49 9.54
N SER A 18 2.84 14.58 9.49
CA SER A 18 4.13 14.73 10.16
C SER A 18 5.22 15.27 9.22
N LEU A 19 5.03 15.19 7.89
CA LEU A 19 6.07 15.58 6.92
C LEU A 19 6.48 17.05 7.09
N VAL A 20 5.52 17.97 7.22
CA VAL A 20 5.81 19.42 7.37
C VAL A 20 6.47 19.71 8.73
N PRO A 21 5.98 19.21 9.88
CA PRO A 21 6.65 19.39 11.17
C PRO A 21 8.07 18.78 11.22
N ILE A 22 8.29 17.63 10.57
CA ILE A 22 9.63 17.03 10.46
C ILE A 22 10.54 17.91 9.60
N GLY A 23 10.03 18.39 8.46
CA GLY A 23 10.74 19.31 7.58
C GLY A 23 11.17 20.59 8.32
N ALA A 24 10.24 21.20 9.06
CA ALA A 24 10.52 22.38 9.88
C ALA A 24 11.59 22.11 10.97
N ALA A 25 11.54 20.94 11.62
CA ALA A 25 12.50 20.59 12.68
C ALA A 25 13.94 20.38 12.16
N PHE A 26 14.10 19.95 10.92
CA PHE A 26 15.41 19.67 10.32
C PHE A 26 15.83 20.67 9.24
N GLY A 27 15.04 21.70 8.96
CA GLY A 27 15.26 22.61 7.84
C GLY A 27 15.23 21.91 6.48
N ALA A 28 14.45 20.83 6.36
CA ALA A 28 14.41 19.96 5.19
C ALA A 28 13.18 20.26 4.32
N PRO A 29 13.33 20.58 3.03
CA PRO A 29 12.22 20.86 2.13
C PRO A 29 11.37 19.60 1.83
N PRO A 30 10.17 19.76 1.22
CA PRO A 30 9.31 18.67 0.78
C PRO A 30 10.04 17.57 -0.01
N ALA A 31 10.97 17.95 -0.90
CA ALA A 31 11.80 17.02 -1.66
C ALA A 31 12.61 16.06 -0.78
N GLN A 32 13.14 16.55 0.35
CA GLN A 32 13.91 15.73 1.28
C GLN A 32 13.02 14.89 2.18
N THR A 33 11.92 15.45 2.69
CA THR A 33 10.99 14.70 3.57
C THR A 33 10.23 13.60 2.81
N ALA A 34 10.07 13.73 1.48
CA ALA A 34 9.53 12.69 0.63
C ALA A 34 10.31 11.35 0.70
N TRP A 35 11.61 11.37 1.02
CA TRP A 35 12.40 10.16 1.27
C TRP A 35 11.86 9.31 2.43
N LEU A 36 11.21 9.92 3.43
CA LEU A 36 10.62 9.19 4.57
C LEU A 36 9.45 8.29 4.15
N VAL A 37 8.73 8.71 3.11
CA VAL A 37 7.63 7.97 2.50
C VAL A 37 8.21 6.87 1.61
N SER A 38 9.08 7.26 0.67
CA SER A 38 9.70 6.36 -0.30
C SER A 38 10.49 5.23 0.35
N ALA A 39 11.27 5.52 1.40
CA ALA A 39 12.09 4.53 2.09
C ALA A 39 11.25 3.44 2.77
N LEU A 40 10.14 3.80 3.42
CA LEU A 40 9.21 2.83 4.00
C LEU A 40 8.63 1.92 2.91
N TYR A 41 8.12 2.50 1.81
CA TYR A 41 7.46 1.72 0.77
C TYR A 41 8.43 0.88 -0.04
N LEU A 42 9.65 1.35 -0.28
CA LEU A 42 10.70 0.55 -0.89
C LEU A 42 11.00 -0.67 -0.02
N ALA A 43 11.30 -0.46 1.26
CA ALA A 43 11.55 -1.56 2.20
C ALA A 43 10.35 -2.52 2.31
N THR A 44 9.12 -2.00 2.32
CA THR A 44 7.90 -2.82 2.37
C THR A 44 7.70 -3.61 1.06
N SER A 45 7.97 -3.00 -0.10
CA SER A 45 7.82 -3.63 -1.41
C SER A 45 8.81 -4.78 -1.64
N ILE A 46 10.04 -4.63 -1.14
CA ILE A 46 11.07 -5.68 -1.14
C ILE A 46 10.77 -6.72 -0.05
N GLY A 47 10.44 -6.26 1.15
CA GLY A 47 10.29 -7.11 2.33
C GLY A 47 9.05 -8.00 2.30
N GLN A 48 7.91 -7.51 1.84
CA GLN A 48 6.64 -8.26 1.95
C GLN A 48 6.66 -9.60 1.21
N PRO A 49 7.15 -9.71 -0.06
CA PRO A 49 7.26 -11.00 -0.73
C PRO A 49 8.32 -11.91 -0.07
N VAL A 50 9.41 -11.34 0.46
CA VAL A 50 10.45 -12.08 1.19
C VAL A 50 9.88 -12.69 2.46
N VAL A 51 9.15 -11.90 3.26
CA VAL A 51 8.51 -12.37 4.48
C VAL A 51 7.45 -13.43 4.18
N GLY A 52 6.71 -13.33 3.07
CA GLY A 52 5.81 -14.38 2.62
C GLY A 52 6.51 -15.74 2.52
N ARG A 53 7.67 -15.79 1.85
CA ARG A 53 8.48 -17.03 1.75
C ARG A 53 9.07 -17.47 3.08
N LEU A 54 9.52 -16.54 3.90
CA LEU A 54 10.05 -16.86 5.22
C LEU A 54 8.96 -17.43 6.15
N ILE A 55 7.71 -16.99 5.99
CA ILE A 55 6.57 -17.55 6.73
C ILE A 55 6.29 -18.99 6.31
N ASP A 56 6.39 -19.31 5.02
CA ASP A 56 6.21 -20.68 4.54
C ASP A 56 7.29 -21.63 5.11
N LEU A 57 8.49 -21.12 5.39
CA LEU A 57 9.61 -21.91 5.94
C LEU A 57 9.63 -21.99 7.47
N PHE A 58 9.49 -20.84 8.15
CA PHE A 58 9.72 -20.69 9.59
C PHE A 58 8.42 -20.52 10.40
N GLY A 59 7.27 -20.46 9.71
CA GLY A 59 5.95 -20.29 10.30
C GLY A 59 5.56 -18.82 10.53
N PRO A 60 4.23 -18.53 10.54
CA PRO A 60 3.71 -17.17 10.63
C PRO A 60 4.01 -16.49 11.96
N ARG A 61 4.03 -17.24 13.07
CA ARG A 61 4.23 -16.70 14.42
C ARG A 61 5.61 -16.06 14.60
N ARG A 62 6.68 -16.74 14.17
CA ARG A 62 8.04 -16.25 14.36
C ARG A 62 8.27 -14.96 13.59
N LEU A 63 7.91 -14.94 12.30
CA LEU A 63 8.09 -13.78 11.43
C LEU A 63 7.20 -12.60 11.84
N PHE A 64 5.99 -12.87 12.33
CA PHE A 64 5.15 -11.83 12.88
C PHE A 64 5.78 -11.17 14.11
N LEU A 65 6.27 -11.97 15.07
CA LEU A 65 6.90 -11.45 16.28
C LEU A 65 8.20 -10.70 15.99
N THR A 66 9.07 -11.23 15.14
CA THR A 66 10.33 -10.55 14.79
C THR A 66 10.08 -9.24 14.03
N GLY A 67 9.16 -9.23 13.06
CA GLY A 67 8.79 -8.00 12.35
C GLY A 67 8.11 -6.96 13.26
N THR A 68 7.26 -7.42 14.18
CA THR A 68 6.63 -6.53 15.17
C THR A 68 7.65 -5.96 16.15
N ALA A 69 8.63 -6.77 16.62
CA ALA A 69 9.73 -6.27 17.44
C ALA A 69 10.56 -5.21 16.68
N LEU A 70 10.89 -5.47 15.42
CA LEU A 70 11.60 -4.53 14.57
C LEU A 70 10.81 -3.23 14.37
N THR A 71 9.48 -3.30 14.26
CA THR A 71 8.58 -2.14 14.21
C THR A 71 8.70 -1.29 15.49
N GLY A 72 8.75 -1.92 16.66
CA GLY A 72 8.94 -1.23 17.94
C GLY A 72 10.30 -0.56 18.04
N VAL A 73 11.37 -1.26 17.67
CA VAL A 73 12.74 -0.72 17.62
C VAL A 73 12.83 0.46 16.66
N ALA A 74 12.28 0.33 15.45
CA ALA A 74 12.24 1.42 14.49
C ALA A 74 11.46 2.64 15.00
N GLY A 75 10.39 2.41 15.78
CA GLY A 75 9.67 3.45 16.51
C GLY A 75 10.54 4.21 17.51
N VAL A 76 11.34 3.49 18.30
CA VAL A 76 12.30 4.11 19.25
C VAL A 76 13.38 4.89 18.50
N VAL A 77 13.99 4.31 17.47
CA VAL A 77 15.03 4.98 16.67
C VAL A 77 14.47 6.23 16.00
N GLY A 78 13.27 6.16 15.43
CA GLY A 78 12.60 7.30 14.81
C GLY A 78 12.23 8.38 15.83
N MET A 79 11.69 7.99 16.99
CA MET A 79 11.41 8.90 18.10
C MET A 79 12.67 9.59 18.60
N LEU A 80 13.83 8.94 18.56
CA LEU A 80 15.10 9.48 19.04
C LEU A 80 15.97 10.12 17.94
N ALA A 81 15.50 10.17 16.69
CA ALA A 81 16.32 10.56 15.55
C ALA A 81 16.86 12.01 15.71
N PRO A 82 18.19 12.21 15.57
CA PRO A 82 18.82 13.53 15.64
C PRO A 82 18.86 14.25 14.28
N ASN A 83 18.67 13.54 13.18
CA ASN A 83 18.70 14.08 11.82
C ASN A 83 17.83 13.25 10.87
N LEU A 84 17.62 13.77 9.65
CA LEU A 84 16.79 13.15 8.63
C LEU A 84 17.33 11.79 8.17
N GLY A 85 18.65 11.60 8.10
CA GLY A 85 19.27 10.33 7.69
C GLY A 85 18.94 9.17 8.64
N VAL A 86 19.03 9.41 9.96
CA VAL A 86 18.62 8.42 10.98
C VAL A 86 17.13 8.14 10.87
N LEU A 87 16.32 9.16 10.55
CA LEU A 87 14.88 8.99 10.36
C LEU A 87 14.57 8.13 9.14
N ILE A 88 15.27 8.35 8.01
CA ILE A 88 15.16 7.49 6.81
C ILE A 88 15.54 6.05 7.15
N ALA A 89 16.63 5.81 7.88
CA ALA A 89 17.03 4.47 8.33
C ALA A 89 15.97 3.81 9.25
N ALA A 90 15.34 4.60 10.14
CA ALA A 90 14.21 4.15 10.93
C ALA A 90 13.03 3.75 10.04
N ARG A 91 12.73 4.51 8.97
CA ARG A 91 11.67 4.20 8.01
C ARG A 91 11.95 2.92 7.22
N VAL A 92 13.20 2.69 6.80
CA VAL A 92 13.60 1.42 6.17
C VAL A 92 13.36 0.25 7.13
N SER A 93 13.84 0.37 8.37
CA SER A 93 13.65 -0.66 9.40
C SER A 93 12.16 -0.93 9.67
N LEU A 94 11.36 0.14 9.73
CA LEU A 94 9.92 0.08 9.92
C LEU A 94 9.19 -0.58 8.74
N GLY A 95 9.65 -0.36 7.51
CA GLY A 95 9.11 -1.02 6.32
C GLY A 95 9.29 -2.53 6.38
N PHE A 96 10.50 -2.99 6.71
CA PHE A 96 10.76 -4.43 6.94
C PHE A 96 9.99 -4.99 8.14
N GLY A 97 9.82 -4.22 9.20
CA GLY A 97 9.06 -4.64 10.39
C GLY A 97 7.56 -4.82 10.10
N THR A 98 6.94 -3.80 9.49
CA THR A 98 5.49 -3.77 9.26
C THR A 98 5.02 -4.68 8.13
N CYS A 99 5.91 -5.11 7.24
CA CYS A 99 5.57 -5.97 6.11
C CYS A 99 5.21 -7.41 6.49
N SER A 100 5.48 -7.86 7.72
CA SER A 100 5.21 -9.23 8.16
C SER A 100 3.75 -9.52 8.51
N GLY A 101 2.99 -8.49 8.91
CA GLY A 101 1.63 -8.64 9.42
C GLY A 101 0.65 -9.21 8.40
N TYR A 102 0.72 -8.72 7.15
CA TYR A 102 -0.22 -9.12 6.10
C TYR A 102 0.04 -10.55 5.58
N PRO A 103 1.27 -10.95 5.19
CA PRO A 103 1.56 -12.33 4.82
C PRO A 103 1.21 -13.33 5.93
N ALA A 104 1.46 -13.00 7.21
CA ALA A 104 1.07 -13.84 8.34
C ALA A 104 -0.44 -14.00 8.46
N ALA A 105 -1.20 -12.92 8.29
CA ALA A 105 -2.67 -12.98 8.28
C ALA A 105 -3.17 -13.86 7.13
N MET A 106 -2.67 -13.68 5.90
CA MET A 106 -3.08 -14.47 4.74
C MET A 106 -2.73 -15.96 4.87
N TYR A 107 -1.57 -16.28 5.47
CA TYR A 107 -1.20 -17.66 5.77
C TYR A 107 -2.22 -18.30 6.70
N LEU A 108 -2.55 -17.63 7.81
CA LEU A 108 -3.46 -18.18 8.81
C LEU A 108 -4.89 -18.34 8.30
N ILE A 109 -5.37 -17.41 7.46
CA ILE A 109 -6.66 -17.54 6.78
C ILE A 109 -6.69 -18.76 5.88
N ARG A 110 -5.64 -18.97 5.07
CA ARG A 110 -5.55 -20.15 4.19
C ARG A 110 -5.47 -21.45 4.98
N SER A 111 -4.68 -21.48 6.05
CA SER A 111 -4.59 -22.68 6.89
C SER A 111 -5.93 -23.02 7.53
N GLU A 112 -6.68 -22.00 7.95
CA GLU A 112 -7.99 -22.19 8.57
C GLU A 112 -9.06 -22.61 7.56
N ALA A 113 -9.07 -22.02 6.36
CA ALA A 113 -9.94 -22.46 5.26
C ALA A 113 -9.69 -23.93 4.89
N ARG A 114 -8.41 -24.35 4.81
CA ARG A 114 -8.06 -25.77 4.59
C ARG A 114 -8.51 -26.68 5.72
N ARG A 115 -8.45 -26.21 6.97
CA ARG A 115 -8.86 -26.98 8.16
C ARG A 115 -10.38 -27.19 8.22
N THR A 116 -11.14 -26.19 7.79
CA THR A 116 -12.61 -26.17 7.89
C THR A 116 -13.31 -26.68 6.63
N GLY A 117 -12.61 -26.69 5.49
CA GLY A 117 -13.20 -27.06 4.20
C GLY A 117 -14.09 -25.97 3.59
N GLU A 118 -14.23 -24.81 4.25
CA GLU A 118 -14.95 -23.67 3.70
C GLU A 118 -14.07 -22.89 2.71
N GLU A 119 -14.46 -22.91 1.44
CA GLU A 119 -13.71 -22.24 0.36
C GLU A 119 -13.81 -20.71 0.36
N SER A 120 -14.71 -20.11 1.13
CA SER A 120 -14.98 -18.66 1.07
C SER A 120 -14.39 -17.88 2.25
N PRO A 121 -13.11 -17.47 2.21
CA PRO A 121 -12.53 -16.52 3.15
C PRO A 121 -13.06 -15.09 2.96
N THR A 122 -14.08 -14.89 2.12
CA THR A 122 -14.64 -13.58 1.76
C THR A 122 -15.01 -12.76 2.99
N GLY A 123 -15.61 -13.37 4.02
CA GLY A 123 -15.99 -12.68 5.25
C GLY A 123 -14.78 -12.17 6.05
N VAL A 124 -13.74 -12.98 6.19
CA VAL A 124 -12.52 -12.63 6.93
C VAL A 124 -11.65 -11.64 6.14
N LEU A 125 -11.57 -11.81 4.82
CA LEU A 125 -10.90 -10.87 3.92
C LEU A 125 -11.59 -9.52 3.91
N THR A 126 -12.93 -9.50 3.87
CA THR A 126 -13.72 -8.28 3.99
C THR A 126 -13.50 -7.64 5.36
N ALA A 127 -13.50 -8.41 6.45
CA ALA A 127 -13.23 -7.89 7.78
C ALA A 127 -11.82 -7.28 7.88
N LEU A 128 -10.80 -7.94 7.33
CA LEU A 128 -9.43 -7.40 7.28
C LEU A 128 -9.34 -6.14 6.42
N ALA A 129 -9.99 -6.12 5.25
CA ALA A 129 -10.03 -4.95 4.37
C ALA A 129 -10.73 -3.78 5.08
N VAL A 130 -11.87 -4.03 5.70
CA VAL A 130 -12.62 -3.04 6.51
C VAL A 130 -11.77 -2.54 7.66
N THR A 131 -11.14 -3.41 8.47
CA THR A 131 -10.28 -2.95 9.56
C THR A 131 -9.09 -2.12 9.07
N THR A 132 -8.46 -2.53 7.98
CA THR A 132 -7.33 -1.80 7.38
C THR A 132 -7.78 -0.41 6.90
N GLN A 133 -8.95 -0.32 6.27
CA GLN A 133 -9.54 0.94 5.82
C GLN A 133 -10.00 1.81 6.99
N THR A 134 -10.68 1.25 7.99
CA THR A 134 -11.11 1.96 9.21
C THR A 134 -9.91 2.57 9.94
N VAL A 135 -8.77 1.89 9.98
CA VAL A 135 -7.61 2.47 10.64
C VAL A 135 -6.91 3.53 9.77
N ALA A 136 -6.97 3.41 8.44
CA ALA A 136 -6.58 4.51 7.57
C ALA A 136 -7.44 5.77 7.82
N VAL A 137 -8.73 5.62 8.20
CA VAL A 137 -9.62 6.75 8.59
C VAL A 137 -9.09 7.57 9.75
N ILE A 138 -8.55 6.89 10.75
CA ILE A 138 -8.13 7.53 11.98
C ILE A 138 -6.72 8.11 11.85
N GLY A 139 -5.96 7.68 10.83
CA GLY A 139 -4.54 7.97 10.65
C GLY A 139 -4.14 9.45 10.76
N PRO A 140 -4.59 10.34 9.86
CA PRO A 140 -4.14 11.73 9.88
C PRO A 140 -4.64 12.50 11.10
N SER A 141 -5.87 12.23 11.56
CA SER A 141 -6.39 12.83 12.80
C SER A 141 -5.62 12.38 14.04
N LEU A 142 -5.31 11.09 14.14
CA LEU A 142 -4.46 10.57 15.21
C LEU A 142 -3.06 11.18 15.13
N GLY A 143 -2.48 11.27 13.93
CA GLY A 143 -1.19 11.91 13.71
C GLY A 143 -1.19 13.37 14.16
N GLY A 144 -2.22 14.14 13.79
CA GLY A 144 -2.38 15.53 14.18
C GLY A 144 -2.51 15.69 15.69
N LEU A 145 -3.32 14.87 16.35
CA LEU A 145 -3.44 14.84 17.80
C LEU A 145 -2.11 14.49 18.49
N LEU A 146 -1.39 13.50 17.98
CA LEU A 146 -0.07 13.10 18.49
C LEU A 146 0.94 14.25 18.36
N ILE A 147 0.90 14.99 17.26
CA ILE A 147 1.73 16.19 17.07
C ILE A 147 1.38 17.27 18.09
N GLY A 148 0.09 17.45 18.39
CA GLY A 148 -0.36 18.40 19.40
C GLY A 148 0.16 18.12 20.82
N VAL A 149 0.37 16.85 21.20
CA VAL A 149 0.82 16.49 22.56
C VAL A 149 2.32 16.31 22.72
N GLY A 150 3.02 15.84 21.67
CA GLY A 150 4.44 15.48 21.78
C GLY A 150 5.23 15.73 20.50
N GLY A 151 4.71 16.60 19.62
CA GLY A 151 5.32 16.94 18.35
C GLY A 151 5.41 15.76 17.38
N TRP A 152 6.20 15.93 16.32
CA TRP A 152 6.38 14.88 15.32
C TRP A 152 6.99 13.59 15.90
N ARG A 153 7.76 13.66 16.99
CA ARG A 153 8.39 12.50 17.63
C ARG A 153 7.34 11.53 18.19
N ALA A 154 6.24 12.05 18.73
CA ALA A 154 5.12 11.23 19.22
C ALA A 154 4.48 10.39 18.10
N THR A 155 4.47 10.89 16.87
CA THR A 155 3.95 10.16 15.71
C THR A 155 4.76 8.93 15.35
N LEU A 156 6.05 8.91 15.70
CA LEU A 156 6.90 7.72 15.53
C LEU A 156 6.87 6.84 16.78
N ALA A 157 6.76 7.46 17.96
CA ALA A 157 6.61 6.76 19.23
C ALA A 157 5.36 5.88 19.28
N VAL A 158 4.29 6.20 18.53
CA VAL A 158 3.06 5.38 18.43
C VAL A 158 3.34 3.92 18.04
N ASN A 159 4.44 3.67 17.33
CA ASN A 159 4.85 2.32 16.95
C ASN A 159 5.24 1.47 18.16
N ILE A 160 5.71 2.07 19.25
CA ILE A 160 6.16 1.38 20.45
C ILE A 160 4.96 0.67 21.14
N PRO A 161 3.88 1.36 21.56
CA PRO A 161 2.74 0.69 22.18
C PRO A 161 2.04 -0.28 21.21
N LEU A 162 1.96 0.04 19.91
CA LEU A 162 1.40 -0.86 18.90
C LEU A 162 2.22 -2.14 18.75
N ALA A 163 3.56 -2.03 18.75
CA ALA A 163 4.46 -3.17 18.70
C ALA A 163 4.37 -4.01 19.97
N LEU A 164 4.32 -3.39 21.15
CA LEU A 164 4.15 -4.09 22.43
C LEU A 164 2.83 -4.88 22.47
N ALA A 165 1.72 -4.24 22.07
CA ALA A 165 0.42 -4.91 21.97
C ALA A 165 0.46 -6.06 20.94
N GLY A 166 1.10 -5.84 19.79
CA GLY A 166 1.30 -6.85 18.76
C GLY A 166 2.12 -8.04 19.25
N LEU A 167 3.23 -7.80 19.95
CA LEU A 167 4.08 -8.83 20.54
C LEU A 167 3.33 -9.63 21.61
N TYR A 168 2.64 -8.93 22.52
CA TYR A 168 1.86 -9.56 23.59
C TYR A 168 0.75 -10.46 23.04
N LEU A 169 -0.10 -9.90 22.15
CA LEU A 169 -1.19 -10.66 21.54
C LEU A 169 -0.67 -11.75 20.60
N GLY A 170 0.38 -11.46 19.83
CA GLY A 170 1.02 -12.43 18.93
C GLY A 170 1.58 -13.63 19.70
N ALA A 171 2.28 -13.39 20.81
CA ALA A 171 2.87 -14.45 21.62
C ALA A 171 1.81 -15.34 22.29
N ARG A 172 0.67 -14.76 22.68
CA ARG A 172 -0.43 -15.50 23.33
C ARG A 172 -1.39 -16.19 22.36
N ARG A 173 -1.71 -15.56 21.24
CA ARG A 173 -2.82 -15.99 20.36
C ARG A 173 -2.36 -16.67 19.08
N LEU A 174 -1.13 -16.46 18.61
CA LEU A 174 -0.68 -17.13 17.39
C LEU A 174 -0.29 -18.57 17.68
N PRO A 175 -0.79 -19.54 16.89
CA PRO A 175 -0.42 -20.94 17.07
C PRO A 175 1.09 -21.11 16.82
N VAL A 176 1.71 -22.01 17.59
CA VAL A 176 3.07 -22.47 17.29
C VAL A 176 2.94 -23.46 16.13
N THR A 177 3.11 -22.98 14.91
CA THR A 177 3.19 -23.86 13.74
C THR A 177 4.55 -24.57 13.75
N PRO A 178 4.60 -25.91 13.75
CA PRO A 178 5.84 -26.63 13.51
C PRO A 178 6.43 -26.18 12.15
N PRO A 179 7.76 -26.05 12.01
CA PRO A 179 8.37 -25.85 10.70
C PRO A 179 7.85 -26.92 9.73
N ALA A 180 7.61 -26.55 8.47
CA ALA A 180 7.21 -27.51 7.45
C ALA A 180 8.20 -28.70 7.45
N PRO A 181 7.74 -29.95 7.20
CA PRO A 181 8.63 -31.11 7.10
C PRO A 181 9.78 -30.75 6.16
N ARG A 182 11.02 -30.77 6.68
CA ARG A 182 12.20 -30.56 5.85
C ARG A 182 12.16 -31.64 4.78
N ARG A 183 12.01 -31.24 3.51
CA ARG A 183 12.38 -32.16 2.42
C ARG A 183 13.85 -32.46 2.63
N GLU A 184 14.16 -33.73 2.85
CA GLU A 184 15.50 -34.23 3.09
C GLU A 184 16.47 -33.67 2.03
N ASP A 185 17.67 -33.30 2.49
CA ASP A 185 18.85 -32.89 1.72
C ASP A 185 18.98 -31.46 1.16
N ARG A 186 18.15 -30.47 1.54
CA ARG A 186 18.49 -29.05 1.26
C ARG A 186 18.36 -28.13 2.47
N PRO A 187 19.35 -27.25 2.73
CA PRO A 187 19.20 -26.22 3.75
C PRO A 187 18.01 -25.32 3.39
N ALA A 188 17.20 -24.95 4.39
CA ALA A 188 15.98 -24.15 4.18
C ALA A 188 16.23 -22.84 3.41
N LEU A 189 17.43 -22.28 3.52
CA LEU A 189 17.87 -21.10 2.77
C LEU A 189 18.16 -21.38 1.29
N ALA A 190 18.53 -22.61 0.90
CA ALA A 190 18.70 -23.00 -0.51
C ALA A 190 17.36 -23.15 -1.24
N ALA A 191 16.24 -23.15 -0.52
CA ALA A 191 14.90 -23.04 -1.12
C ALA A 191 14.50 -21.58 -1.42
N LEU A 192 15.27 -20.59 -0.95
CA LEU A 192 15.05 -19.18 -1.27
C LEU A 192 15.82 -18.80 -2.53
N ASP A 193 15.16 -18.12 -3.47
CA ASP A 193 15.82 -17.53 -4.62
C ASP A 193 16.55 -16.23 -4.23
N LEU A 194 17.66 -16.34 -3.50
CA LEU A 194 18.45 -15.19 -3.02
C LEU A 194 18.94 -14.28 -4.16
N PRO A 195 19.45 -14.80 -5.29
CA PRO A 195 19.81 -13.93 -6.41
C PRO A 195 18.59 -13.26 -7.05
N GLY A 196 17.42 -13.93 -7.11
CA GLY A 196 16.17 -13.32 -7.57
C GLY A 196 15.75 -12.16 -6.67
N MET A 197 15.80 -12.34 -5.34
CA MET A 197 15.54 -11.28 -4.37
C MET A 197 16.52 -10.11 -4.50
N GLY A 198 17.80 -10.39 -4.71
CA GLY A 198 18.84 -9.38 -4.92
C GLY A 198 18.61 -8.56 -6.19
N LEU A 199 18.27 -9.21 -7.30
CA LEU A 199 17.93 -8.54 -8.56
C LEU A 199 16.67 -7.69 -8.45
N PHE A 200 15.64 -8.19 -7.75
CA PHE A 200 14.42 -7.44 -7.47
C PHE A 200 14.70 -6.19 -6.62
N ALA A 201 15.48 -6.34 -5.55
CA ALA A 201 15.88 -5.22 -4.70
C ALA A 201 16.70 -4.18 -5.49
N ALA A 202 17.67 -4.63 -6.29
CA ALA A 202 18.49 -3.75 -7.13
C ALA A 202 17.64 -2.97 -8.14
N ALA A 203 16.69 -3.64 -8.81
CA ALA A 203 15.80 -2.98 -9.76
C ALA A 203 14.96 -1.88 -9.08
N LEU A 204 14.39 -2.17 -7.91
CA LEU A 204 13.57 -1.20 -7.17
C LEU A 204 14.39 -0.06 -6.57
N ILE A 205 15.60 -0.33 -6.07
CA ILE A 205 16.50 0.70 -5.54
C ILE A 205 16.94 1.65 -6.66
N CYS A 206 17.43 1.13 -7.79
CA CYS A 206 17.83 1.96 -8.92
C CYS A 206 16.67 2.80 -9.46
N LEU A 207 15.48 2.20 -9.57
CA LEU A 207 14.27 2.93 -9.99
C LEU A 207 13.89 4.02 -8.98
N LEU A 208 13.94 3.74 -7.67
CA LEU A 208 13.64 4.72 -6.64
C LEU A 208 14.62 5.90 -6.70
N LEU A 209 15.92 5.61 -6.71
CA LEU A 209 16.97 6.63 -6.71
C LEU A 209 16.82 7.57 -7.91
N PHE A 210 16.52 7.03 -9.09
CA PHE A 210 16.21 7.84 -10.27
C PHE A 210 14.97 8.72 -10.07
N LEU A 211 13.90 8.14 -9.51
CA LEU A 211 12.61 8.82 -9.41
C LEU A 211 12.64 9.94 -8.36
N MET A 212 13.42 9.79 -7.29
CA MET A 212 13.56 10.80 -6.25
C MET A 212 14.35 12.03 -6.70
N GLU A 213 15.35 11.83 -7.57
CA GLU A 213 16.19 12.92 -8.10
C GLU A 213 16.40 12.77 -9.62
N PRO A 214 15.33 12.99 -10.42
CA PRO A 214 15.41 12.85 -11.87
C PRO A 214 16.25 13.99 -12.43
N GLY A 215 17.49 13.69 -12.82
CA GLY A 215 18.44 14.69 -13.32
C GLY A 215 19.65 14.09 -14.01
N THR A 216 20.50 14.96 -14.58
CA THR A 216 21.71 14.59 -15.32
C THR A 216 22.76 13.86 -14.49
N ALA A 217 22.69 13.92 -13.16
CA ALA A 217 23.55 13.11 -12.29
C ALA A 217 23.08 11.65 -12.22
N HIS A 218 21.78 11.39 -12.41
CA HIS A 218 21.14 10.10 -12.14
C HIS A 218 20.50 9.46 -13.38
N TRP A 219 20.62 10.07 -14.56
CA TRP A 219 20.03 9.60 -15.82
C TRP A 219 20.44 8.17 -16.21
N TYR A 220 21.58 7.69 -15.68
CA TYR A 220 22.05 6.34 -15.95
C TYR A 220 21.28 5.29 -15.17
N LEU A 221 20.65 5.61 -14.04
CA LEU A 221 19.99 4.65 -13.13
C LEU A 221 18.79 3.86 -13.70
N PRO A 222 18.02 4.36 -14.69
CA PRO A 222 17.06 3.54 -15.42
C PRO A 222 17.70 2.35 -16.15
N VAL A 223 18.96 2.47 -16.58
CA VAL A 223 19.68 1.39 -17.28
C VAL A 223 19.93 0.18 -16.35
N PRO A 224 20.62 0.30 -15.19
CA PRO A 224 20.76 -0.80 -14.26
C PRO A 224 19.42 -1.25 -13.67
N ALA A 225 18.41 -0.37 -13.51
CA ALA A 225 17.07 -0.78 -13.12
C ALA A 225 16.44 -1.73 -14.15
N ALA A 226 16.49 -1.38 -15.44
CA ALA A 226 15.99 -2.20 -16.53
C ALA A 226 16.79 -3.51 -16.69
N VAL A 227 18.12 -3.46 -16.57
CA VAL A 227 18.99 -4.64 -16.62
C VAL A 227 18.70 -5.58 -15.45
N ALA A 228 18.62 -5.07 -14.23
CA ALA A 228 18.29 -5.87 -13.05
C ALA A 228 16.87 -6.45 -13.14
N GLY A 229 15.89 -5.67 -13.61
CA GLY A 229 14.52 -6.13 -13.84
C GLY A 229 14.42 -7.20 -14.93
N ALA A 230 15.16 -7.06 -16.03
CA ALA A 230 15.20 -8.06 -17.10
C ALA A 230 15.93 -9.35 -16.65
N ALA A 231 17.02 -9.21 -15.91
CA ALA A 231 17.74 -10.33 -15.31
C ALA A 231 16.86 -11.07 -14.29
N PHE A 232 16.15 -10.32 -13.45
CA PHE A 232 15.14 -10.85 -12.53
C PHE A 232 14.08 -11.63 -13.30
N ALA A 233 13.47 -11.03 -14.32
CA ALA A 233 12.44 -11.68 -15.10
C ALA A 233 12.93 -12.97 -15.78
N ARG A 234 14.11 -12.93 -16.41
CA ARG A 234 14.72 -14.10 -17.03
C ARG A 234 15.00 -15.22 -16.03
N ARG A 235 15.42 -14.86 -14.81
CA ARG A 235 15.69 -15.82 -13.73
C ARG A 235 14.41 -16.45 -13.22
N GLU A 236 13.43 -15.65 -12.80
CA GLU A 236 12.15 -16.12 -12.27
C GLU A 236 11.40 -17.03 -13.26
N LEU A 237 11.47 -16.72 -14.56
CA LEU A 237 10.84 -17.57 -15.59
C LEU A 237 11.55 -18.93 -15.73
N ARG A 238 12.85 -19.02 -15.44
CA ARG A 238 13.66 -20.26 -15.58
C ARG A 238 13.79 -21.05 -14.28
N THR A 239 13.67 -20.41 -13.12
CA THR A 239 13.80 -21.08 -11.82
C THR A 239 12.59 -22.00 -11.57
N PRO A 240 12.77 -23.25 -11.09
CA PRO A 240 11.66 -24.15 -10.76
C PRO A 240 10.80 -23.66 -9.58
N GLN A 241 11.45 -23.04 -8.59
CA GLN A 241 10.81 -22.40 -7.43
C GLN A 241 11.15 -20.90 -7.44
N PRO A 242 10.50 -20.10 -8.31
CA PRO A 242 10.72 -18.65 -8.41
C PRO A 242 10.48 -17.97 -7.07
N PHE A 243 11.07 -16.80 -6.79
CA PHE A 243 10.68 -15.94 -5.66
C PHE A 243 9.32 -15.27 -5.91
N ILE A 244 9.11 -14.70 -7.10
CA ILE A 244 7.84 -14.17 -7.58
C ILE A 244 7.48 -14.92 -8.85
N ASP A 245 6.36 -15.64 -8.85
CA ASP A 245 5.94 -16.40 -10.03
C ASP A 245 5.46 -15.46 -11.15
N LEU A 246 6.40 -14.97 -11.96
CA LEU A 246 6.10 -14.13 -13.11
C LEU A 246 5.32 -14.87 -14.21
N ARG A 247 5.22 -16.21 -14.13
CA ARG A 247 4.38 -16.99 -15.06
C ARG A 247 2.89 -16.72 -14.82
N VAL A 248 2.51 -16.16 -13.67
CA VAL A 248 1.17 -15.62 -13.42
C VAL A 248 0.84 -14.47 -14.38
N LEU A 249 1.85 -13.71 -14.77
CA LEU A 249 1.71 -12.56 -15.66
C LEU A 249 1.70 -12.97 -17.13
N SER A 250 2.38 -14.08 -17.48
CA SER A 250 2.42 -14.57 -18.85
C SER A 250 1.06 -15.08 -19.29
N GLY A 251 0.43 -14.38 -20.24
CA GLY A 251 -0.85 -14.77 -20.84
C GLY A 251 -2.10 -14.23 -20.13
N ASN A 252 -1.97 -13.61 -18.95
CA ASN A 252 -3.12 -13.03 -18.21
C ASN A 252 -3.17 -11.50 -18.36
N LEU A 253 -3.53 -11.04 -19.56
CA LEU A 253 -3.70 -9.62 -19.87
C LEU A 253 -4.68 -8.89 -18.92
N PRO A 254 -5.83 -9.48 -18.51
CA PRO A 254 -6.73 -8.86 -17.54
C PRO A 254 -6.05 -8.56 -16.20
N LEU A 255 -5.25 -9.50 -15.67
CA LEU A 255 -4.56 -9.34 -14.41
C LEU A 255 -3.45 -8.27 -14.49
N LEU A 256 -2.70 -8.24 -15.59
CA LEU A 256 -1.73 -7.17 -15.87
C LEU A 256 -2.39 -5.79 -15.92
N ALA A 257 -3.55 -5.68 -16.59
CA ALA A 257 -4.31 -4.44 -16.63
C ALA A 257 -4.79 -4.03 -15.22
N THR A 258 -5.17 -4.98 -14.37
CA THR A 258 -5.51 -4.72 -12.97
C THR A 258 -4.33 -4.20 -12.16
N TYR A 259 -3.12 -4.71 -12.38
CA TYR A 259 -1.90 -4.17 -11.75
C TYR A 259 -1.55 -2.76 -12.22
N ALA A 260 -1.69 -2.49 -13.52
CA ALA A 260 -1.52 -1.15 -14.06
C ALA A 260 -2.54 -0.16 -13.44
N ARG A 261 -3.81 -0.56 -13.33
CA ARG A 261 -4.84 0.22 -12.64
C ARG A 261 -4.51 0.49 -11.18
N ALA A 262 -4.01 -0.52 -10.46
CA ALA A 262 -3.60 -0.37 -9.08
C ALA A 262 -2.49 0.66 -8.95
N LEU A 263 -1.45 0.55 -9.78
CA LEU A 263 -0.37 1.54 -9.82
C LEU A 263 -0.92 2.96 -9.99
N LEU A 264 -1.73 3.20 -11.03
CA LEU A 264 -2.28 4.52 -11.34
C LEU A 264 -3.19 5.05 -10.22
N ALA A 265 -4.09 4.21 -9.69
CA ALA A 265 -4.99 4.60 -8.62
C ALA A 265 -4.25 4.95 -7.31
N TYR A 266 -3.19 4.20 -6.98
CA TYR A 266 -2.38 4.45 -5.79
C TYR A 266 -1.44 5.65 -5.95
N ILE A 267 -0.95 5.98 -7.16
CA ILE A 267 -0.24 7.24 -7.41
C ILE A 267 -1.11 8.42 -6.98
N VAL A 268 -2.35 8.50 -7.49
CA VAL A 268 -3.27 9.60 -7.16
C VAL A 268 -3.63 9.59 -5.68
N SER A 269 -3.91 8.41 -5.11
CA SER A 269 -4.32 8.30 -3.70
C SER A 269 -3.24 8.78 -2.74
N TYR A 270 -1.97 8.39 -2.97
CA TYR A 270 -0.86 8.80 -2.13
C TYR A 270 -0.38 10.22 -2.42
N ALA A 271 -0.44 10.67 -3.69
CA ALA A 271 -0.09 12.05 -4.04
C ALA A 271 -1.06 13.02 -3.39
N PHE A 272 -2.35 12.68 -3.34
CA PHE A 272 -3.32 13.42 -2.55
C PHE A 272 -2.99 13.33 -1.06
N LEU A 273 -2.88 12.12 -0.51
CA LEU A 273 -2.67 11.93 0.93
C LEU A 273 -1.47 12.71 1.46
N TYR A 274 -0.33 12.71 0.76
CA TYR A 274 0.84 13.46 1.18
C TYR A 274 0.78 14.91 0.74
N GLY A 275 0.56 15.16 -0.54
CA GLY A 275 0.68 16.51 -1.09
C GLY A 275 -0.44 17.46 -0.69
N TYR A 276 -1.69 17.00 -0.64
CA TYR A 276 -2.79 17.83 -0.13
C TYR A 276 -2.58 18.18 1.34
N THR A 277 -2.07 17.24 2.15
CA THR A 277 -1.77 17.48 3.56
C THR A 277 -0.64 18.48 3.75
N GLN A 278 0.46 18.32 3.01
CA GLN A 278 1.57 19.27 3.04
C GLN A 278 1.10 20.68 2.63
N TRP A 279 0.27 20.79 1.60
CA TRP A 279 -0.32 22.07 1.20
C TRP A 279 -1.27 22.65 2.26
N LEU A 280 -2.09 21.82 2.91
CA LEU A 280 -2.96 22.27 4.01
C LEU A 280 -2.16 22.91 5.15
N GLU A 281 -0.99 22.35 5.47
CA GLU A 281 -0.13 22.87 6.54
C GLU A 281 0.70 24.07 6.10
N GLU A 282 1.42 23.97 4.97
CA GLU A 282 2.44 24.95 4.59
C GLU A 282 1.93 26.06 3.66
N GLY A 283 0.99 25.73 2.77
CA GLY A 283 0.35 26.65 1.82
C GLY A 283 -0.89 27.32 2.41
N ARG A 284 -1.81 26.55 3.00
CA ARG A 284 -3.04 27.06 3.63
C ARG A 284 -2.83 27.56 5.07
N GLY A 285 -1.73 27.15 5.72
CA GLY A 285 -1.34 27.61 7.05
C GLY A 285 -2.09 26.93 8.20
N LEU A 286 -2.66 25.75 8.00
CA LEU A 286 -3.32 25.00 9.07
C LEU A 286 -2.28 24.32 9.98
N SER A 287 -2.63 24.10 11.24
CA SER A 287 -1.83 23.20 12.08
C SER A 287 -1.98 21.75 11.63
N ALA A 288 -0.99 20.89 11.94
CA ALA A 288 -1.06 19.46 11.65
C ALA A 288 -2.34 18.79 12.20
N SER A 289 -2.81 19.23 13.38
CA SER A 289 -4.08 18.78 13.96
C SER A 289 -5.27 19.16 13.09
N GLN A 290 -5.32 20.40 12.62
CA GLN A 290 -6.39 20.87 11.74
C GLN A 290 -6.35 20.17 10.38
N ALA A 291 -5.18 20.01 9.77
CA ALA A 291 -5.00 19.28 8.52
C ALA A 291 -5.45 17.81 8.66
N GLY A 292 -5.12 17.16 9.77
CA GLY A 292 -5.58 15.81 10.10
C GLY A 292 -7.10 15.69 10.26
N LEU A 293 -7.75 16.69 10.86
CA LEU A 293 -9.22 16.75 11.00
C LEU A 293 -9.91 16.99 9.65
N VAL A 294 -9.36 17.87 8.81
CA VAL A 294 -9.88 18.14 7.45
C VAL A 294 -9.90 16.88 6.58
N GLN A 295 -9.02 15.90 6.85
CA GLN A 295 -8.99 14.63 6.13
C GLN A 295 -10.01 13.58 6.59
N LEU A 296 -10.63 13.72 7.76
CA LEU A 296 -11.59 12.72 8.26
C LEU A 296 -12.71 12.38 7.28
N PRO A 297 -13.34 13.35 6.58
CA PRO A 297 -14.41 13.06 5.63
C PRO A 297 -13.97 12.16 4.48
N LEU A 298 -12.70 12.20 4.07
CA LEU A 298 -12.16 11.37 2.97
C LEU A 298 -12.38 9.92 3.30
N PHE A 299 -11.87 9.54 4.45
CA PHE A 299 -11.85 8.15 4.83
C PHE A 299 -13.21 7.70 5.37
N ALA A 300 -13.96 8.57 6.06
CA ALA A 300 -15.34 8.28 6.42
C ALA A 300 -16.17 7.94 5.18
N THR A 301 -16.04 8.75 4.12
CA THR A 301 -16.71 8.51 2.84
C THR A 301 -16.19 7.23 2.18
N ALA A 302 -14.87 7.00 2.17
CA ALA A 302 -14.29 5.77 1.65
C ALA A 302 -14.81 4.52 2.36
N LEU A 303 -14.90 4.55 3.69
CA LEU A 303 -15.43 3.45 4.50
C LEU A 303 -16.92 3.22 4.23
N VAL A 304 -17.73 4.27 4.19
CA VAL A 304 -19.17 4.19 3.87
C VAL A 304 -19.36 3.62 2.46
N VAL A 305 -18.63 4.12 1.47
CA VAL A 305 -18.72 3.64 0.09
C VAL A 305 -18.24 2.18 -0.02
N SER A 306 -17.16 1.82 0.66
CA SER A 306 -16.66 0.44 0.71
C SER A 306 -17.68 -0.52 1.33
N THR A 307 -18.29 -0.15 2.45
CA THR A 307 -19.26 -1.00 3.15
C THR A 307 -20.56 -1.16 2.35
N LEU A 308 -21.07 -0.08 1.76
CA LEU A 308 -22.30 -0.10 0.96
C LEU A 308 -22.13 -0.84 -0.37
N THR A 309 -20.97 -0.73 -1.00
CA THR A 309 -20.74 -1.32 -2.32
C THR A 309 -20.03 -2.66 -2.27
N GLY A 310 -19.42 -3.05 -1.14
CA GLY A 310 -18.57 -4.24 -1.03
C GLY A 310 -19.24 -5.55 -1.43
N ARG A 311 -20.53 -5.70 -1.10
CA ARG A 311 -21.33 -6.90 -1.46
C ARG A 311 -21.77 -6.95 -2.93
N ARG A 312 -21.68 -5.84 -3.67
CA ARG A 312 -22.16 -5.79 -5.06
C ARG A 312 -21.08 -6.30 -6.02
N PRO A 313 -21.37 -7.27 -6.90
CA PRO A 313 -20.40 -7.83 -7.85
C PRO A 313 -20.05 -6.92 -9.05
N ALA A 314 -20.35 -5.62 -8.97
CA ALA A 314 -20.20 -4.66 -10.07
C ALA A 314 -18.78 -4.07 -10.21
N ILE A 315 -17.77 -4.91 -10.43
CA ILE A 315 -16.34 -4.50 -10.48
C ILE A 315 -16.09 -3.40 -11.51
N ARG A 316 -16.58 -3.58 -12.75
CA ARG A 316 -16.39 -2.60 -13.84
C ARG A 316 -16.97 -1.23 -13.51
N ALA A 317 -18.20 -1.20 -13.02
CA ALA A 317 -18.88 0.05 -12.66
C ALA A 317 -18.14 0.77 -11.53
N LYS A 318 -17.67 0.03 -10.51
CA LYS A 318 -16.88 0.59 -9.41
C LYS A 318 -15.57 1.22 -9.92
N LEU A 319 -14.84 0.55 -10.81
CA LEU A 319 -13.61 1.10 -11.38
C LEU A 319 -13.86 2.33 -12.27
N LEU A 320 -14.93 2.33 -13.07
CA LEU A 320 -15.28 3.47 -13.92
C LEU A 320 -15.69 4.70 -13.10
N VAL A 321 -16.59 4.52 -12.13
CA VAL A 321 -17.02 5.60 -11.22
C VAL A 321 -15.85 6.04 -10.35
N GLY A 322 -15.00 5.12 -9.91
CA GLY A 322 -13.80 5.44 -9.14
C GLY A 322 -12.78 6.24 -9.96
N ALA A 323 -12.50 5.85 -11.21
CA ALA A 323 -11.59 6.61 -12.07
C ALA A 323 -12.15 8.00 -12.42
N ALA A 324 -13.45 8.11 -12.75
CA ALA A 324 -14.10 9.38 -12.99
C ALA A 324 -14.14 10.27 -11.74
N GLY A 325 -14.37 9.69 -10.56
CA GLY A 325 -14.34 10.39 -9.28
C GLY A 325 -12.95 10.93 -8.93
N GLN A 326 -11.88 10.17 -9.20
CA GLN A 326 -10.51 10.68 -9.04
C GLN A 326 -10.25 11.85 -9.99
N LEU A 327 -10.64 11.72 -11.26
CA LEU A 327 -10.49 12.79 -12.24
C LEU A 327 -11.21 14.07 -11.78
N ALA A 328 -12.45 13.95 -11.31
CA ALA A 328 -13.23 15.07 -10.80
C ALA A 328 -12.61 15.71 -9.55
N ALA A 329 -12.13 14.90 -8.61
CA ALA A 329 -11.46 15.41 -7.41
C ALA A 329 -10.16 16.16 -7.74
N CYS A 330 -9.36 15.66 -8.69
CA CYS A 330 -8.16 16.36 -9.15
C CYS A 330 -8.51 17.67 -9.90
N ALA A 331 -9.57 17.67 -10.71
CA ALA A 331 -10.04 18.91 -11.33
C ALA A 331 -10.47 19.95 -10.28
N LEU A 332 -11.14 19.50 -9.20
CA LEU A 332 -11.55 20.38 -8.11
C LEU A 332 -10.36 20.93 -7.32
N LEU A 333 -9.26 20.17 -7.17
CA LEU A 333 -8.02 20.67 -6.56
C LEU A 333 -7.46 21.90 -7.29
N LEU A 334 -7.59 21.99 -8.61
CA LEU A 334 -7.12 23.16 -9.39
C LEU A 334 -7.88 24.44 -9.05
N THR A 335 -9.07 24.31 -8.47
CA THR A 335 -9.88 25.48 -8.07
C THR A 335 -9.54 25.98 -6.67
N LEU A 336 -8.72 25.23 -5.91
CA LEU A 336 -8.31 25.64 -4.57
C LEU A 336 -7.21 26.69 -4.61
N THR A 337 -7.30 27.60 -3.65
CA THR A 337 -6.32 28.64 -3.32
C THR A 337 -6.10 28.67 -1.81
N ASP A 338 -5.05 29.35 -1.37
CA ASP A 338 -4.78 29.62 0.05
C ASP A 338 -5.91 30.40 0.74
N ALA A 339 -6.66 31.22 -0.01
CA ALA A 339 -7.84 31.94 0.49
C ALA A 339 -9.14 31.11 0.45
N SER A 340 -9.12 29.86 -0.03
CA SER A 340 -10.34 29.07 -0.20
C SER A 340 -11.06 28.78 1.12
N PRO A 341 -12.39 28.83 1.13
CA PRO A 341 -13.19 28.57 2.32
C PRO A 341 -13.15 27.08 2.70
N VAL A 342 -13.26 26.80 4.01
CA VAL A 342 -13.11 25.44 4.55
C VAL A 342 -14.08 24.43 3.92
N TRP A 343 -15.31 24.84 3.58
CA TRP A 343 -16.27 23.94 2.94
C TRP A 343 -15.77 23.39 1.60
N MET A 344 -14.96 24.16 0.86
CA MET A 344 -14.39 23.75 -0.42
C MET A 344 -13.28 22.71 -0.21
N LEU A 345 -12.47 22.88 0.84
CA LEU A 345 -11.50 21.88 1.29
C LEU A 345 -12.19 20.56 1.64
N LEU A 346 -13.29 20.63 2.40
CA LEU A 346 -14.07 19.46 2.77
C LEU A 346 -14.77 18.81 1.56
N ALA A 347 -15.22 19.60 0.60
CA ALA A 347 -15.84 19.10 -0.63
C ALA A 347 -14.85 18.27 -1.47
N VAL A 348 -13.62 18.75 -1.67
CA VAL A 348 -12.57 17.99 -2.38
C VAL A 348 -12.31 16.65 -1.71
N VAL A 349 -12.12 16.68 -0.40
CA VAL A 349 -11.81 15.51 0.42
C VAL A 349 -12.99 14.51 0.41
N PHE A 350 -14.24 15.00 0.45
CA PHE A 350 -15.45 14.17 0.33
C PHE A 350 -15.55 13.51 -1.05
N VAL A 351 -15.36 14.28 -2.12
CA VAL A 351 -15.40 13.76 -3.51
C VAL A 351 -14.32 12.71 -3.73
N LEU A 352 -13.11 12.89 -3.19
CA LEU A 352 -12.04 11.90 -3.30
C LEU A 352 -12.23 10.66 -2.41
N GLY A 353 -13.01 10.77 -1.33
CA GLY A 353 -13.34 9.61 -0.50
C GLY A 353 -14.10 8.53 -1.25
N VAL A 354 -15.00 8.91 -2.17
CA VAL A 354 -15.79 7.98 -3.01
C VAL A 354 -14.90 7.03 -3.82
N PRO A 355 -14.00 7.51 -4.70
CA PRO A 355 -13.15 6.63 -5.47
C PRO A 355 -12.14 5.86 -4.61
N GLN A 356 -11.71 6.40 -3.47
CA GLN A 356 -10.81 5.69 -2.56
C GLN A 356 -11.45 4.37 -2.09
N GLY A 357 -12.72 4.40 -1.68
CA GLY A 357 -13.48 3.20 -1.29
C GLY A 357 -13.77 2.25 -2.46
N LEU A 358 -14.24 2.79 -3.59
CA LEU A 358 -14.59 1.99 -4.77
C LEU A 358 -13.38 1.25 -5.37
N ASN A 359 -12.28 1.98 -5.62
CA ASN A 359 -11.11 1.43 -6.29
C ASN A 359 -10.42 0.38 -5.42
N SER A 360 -10.27 0.63 -4.12
CA SER A 360 -9.60 -0.30 -3.19
C SER A 360 -10.25 -1.68 -3.20
N LEU A 361 -11.59 -1.74 -3.19
CA LEU A 361 -12.33 -3.00 -3.24
C LEU A 361 -12.35 -3.60 -4.64
N ALA A 362 -12.59 -2.79 -5.67
CA ALA A 362 -12.70 -3.29 -7.03
C ALA A 362 -11.39 -3.90 -7.53
N LEU A 363 -10.24 -3.28 -7.21
CA LEU A 363 -8.92 -3.82 -7.55
C LEU A 363 -8.64 -5.15 -6.85
N GLN A 364 -8.99 -5.27 -5.56
CA GLN A 364 -8.87 -6.53 -4.83
C GLN A 364 -9.74 -7.62 -5.45
N ASN A 365 -11.02 -7.32 -5.72
CA ASN A 365 -11.95 -8.27 -6.32
C ASN A 365 -11.54 -8.66 -7.75
N SER A 366 -11.02 -7.72 -8.55
CA SER A 366 -10.47 -8.04 -9.87
C SER A 366 -9.39 -9.11 -9.78
N VAL A 367 -8.45 -8.97 -8.84
CA VAL A 367 -7.40 -9.97 -8.62
C VAL A 367 -8.02 -11.31 -8.19
N PHE A 368 -9.00 -11.33 -7.29
CA PHE A 368 -9.68 -12.56 -6.87
C PHE A 368 -10.38 -13.30 -8.00
N HIS A 369 -10.94 -12.59 -8.99
CA HIS A 369 -11.62 -13.24 -10.12
C HIS A 369 -10.70 -13.56 -11.31
N GLN A 370 -9.57 -12.85 -11.44
CA GLN A 370 -8.66 -13.00 -12.59
C GLN A 370 -7.47 -13.92 -12.31
N ALA A 371 -7.12 -14.14 -11.05
CA ALA A 371 -6.02 -15.01 -10.66
C ALA A 371 -6.48 -16.46 -10.44
N ASP A 372 -5.64 -17.41 -10.83
CA ASP A 372 -5.86 -18.83 -10.52
C ASP A 372 -5.87 -19.05 -9.00
N ALA A 373 -6.77 -19.91 -8.51
CA ALA A 373 -6.93 -20.20 -7.08
C ALA A 373 -5.61 -20.65 -6.41
N GLU A 374 -4.81 -21.45 -7.13
CA GLU A 374 -3.50 -21.92 -6.67
C GLU A 374 -2.47 -20.78 -6.50
N ARG A 375 -2.61 -19.71 -7.29
CA ARG A 375 -1.65 -18.59 -7.38
C ARG A 375 -2.20 -17.29 -6.78
N MET A 376 -3.34 -17.38 -6.09
CA MET A 376 -4.06 -16.24 -5.52
C MET A 376 -3.19 -15.39 -4.58
N GLY A 377 -2.41 -16.04 -3.71
CA GLY A 377 -1.53 -15.35 -2.76
C GLY A 377 -0.42 -14.54 -3.42
N SER A 378 0.19 -15.09 -4.49
CA SER A 378 1.22 -14.36 -5.25
C SER A 378 0.60 -13.18 -6.00
N SER A 379 -0.58 -13.38 -6.59
CA SER A 379 -1.28 -12.33 -7.34
C SER A 379 -1.72 -11.16 -6.45
N ALA A 380 -2.23 -11.45 -5.25
CA ALA A 380 -2.56 -10.43 -4.26
C ALA A 380 -1.32 -9.71 -3.71
N GLY A 381 -0.19 -10.43 -3.59
CA GLY A 381 1.11 -9.86 -3.23
C GLY A 381 1.60 -8.85 -4.27
N LEU A 382 1.54 -9.20 -5.56
CA LEU A 382 1.88 -8.31 -6.66
C LEU A 382 1.00 -7.05 -6.67
N LEU A 383 -0.32 -7.19 -6.44
CA LEU A 383 -1.22 -6.04 -6.35
C LEU A 383 -0.71 -5.00 -5.34
N ARG A 384 -0.25 -5.47 -4.18
CA ARG A 384 0.33 -4.62 -3.14
C ARG A 384 1.66 -4.00 -3.58
N THR A 385 2.54 -4.77 -4.22
CA THR A 385 3.80 -4.25 -4.75
C THR A 385 3.54 -3.10 -5.72
N PHE A 386 2.60 -3.24 -6.66
CA PHE A 386 2.20 -2.14 -7.55
C PHE A 386 1.60 -0.95 -6.78
N GLY A 387 0.85 -1.19 -5.70
CA GLY A 387 0.39 -0.12 -4.82
C GLY A 387 1.52 0.63 -4.10
N TYR A 388 2.55 -0.07 -3.61
CA TYR A 388 3.74 0.55 -3.01
C TYR A 388 4.57 1.31 -4.03
N LEU A 389 4.70 0.80 -5.27
CA LEU A 389 5.31 1.55 -6.37
C LEU A 389 4.55 2.84 -6.65
N GLY A 390 3.21 2.79 -6.62
CA GLY A 390 2.39 3.99 -6.79
C GLY A 390 2.65 5.02 -5.68
N ALA A 391 2.83 4.56 -4.45
CA ALA A 391 3.18 5.41 -3.32
C ALA A 391 4.58 6.05 -3.46
N ILE A 392 5.56 5.30 -3.98
CA ILE A 392 6.91 5.80 -4.27
C ILE A 392 6.88 6.87 -5.38
N VAL A 393 6.12 6.63 -6.45
CA VAL A 393 5.94 7.61 -7.53
C VAL A 393 5.24 8.86 -7.01
N ALA A 394 4.24 8.70 -6.14
CA ALA A 394 3.54 9.82 -5.53
C ALA A 394 4.45 10.68 -4.63
N SER A 395 5.28 10.08 -3.78
CA SER A 395 6.21 10.82 -2.93
C SER A 395 7.28 11.53 -3.74
N ALA A 396 7.85 10.87 -4.75
CA ALA A 396 8.79 11.48 -5.67
C ALA A 396 8.18 12.68 -6.43
N ALA A 397 6.97 12.51 -6.98
CA ALA A 397 6.24 13.59 -7.65
C ALA A 397 5.92 14.75 -6.69
N SER A 398 5.50 14.46 -5.46
CA SER A 398 5.24 15.48 -4.44
C SER A 398 6.52 16.27 -4.12
N GLY A 399 7.63 15.56 -3.90
CA GLY A 399 8.93 16.19 -3.64
C GLY A 399 9.43 17.06 -4.79
N ALA A 400 9.31 16.57 -6.03
CA ALA A 400 9.77 17.28 -7.22
C ALA A 400 8.90 18.51 -7.55
N LEU A 401 7.58 18.41 -7.39
CA LEU A 401 6.64 19.46 -7.81
C LEU A 401 6.39 20.55 -6.76
N PHE A 402 6.55 20.24 -5.46
CA PHE A 402 6.55 21.27 -4.41
C PHE A 402 7.90 21.99 -4.26
N GLY A 403 9.00 21.37 -4.70
CA GLY A 403 10.32 21.98 -4.58
C GLY A 403 10.69 22.30 -3.13
N GLN A 404 10.79 23.61 -2.81
CA GLN A 404 11.16 24.10 -1.48
C GLN A 404 9.98 24.24 -0.51
N ARG A 405 8.77 24.42 -1.01
CA ARG A 405 7.60 24.76 -0.18
C ARG A 405 6.31 24.23 -0.83
N ALA A 406 5.43 23.60 -0.06
CA ALA A 406 4.15 23.09 -0.55
C ALA A 406 3.09 24.21 -0.69
N ASP A 407 3.31 25.11 -1.66
CA ASP A 407 2.41 26.20 -1.99
C ASP A 407 1.29 25.81 -2.98
N THR A 408 0.39 26.74 -3.27
CA THR A 408 -0.75 26.52 -4.17
C THR A 408 -0.29 26.20 -5.61
N GLY A 409 0.80 26.82 -6.08
CA GLY A 409 1.36 26.53 -7.40
C GLY A 409 1.85 25.08 -7.51
N GLY A 410 2.60 24.62 -6.52
CA GLY A 410 3.03 23.23 -6.42
C GLY A 410 1.86 22.25 -6.31
N LEU A 411 0.81 22.60 -5.56
CA LEU A 411 -0.40 21.78 -5.47
C LEU A 411 -1.09 21.66 -6.85
N HIS A 412 -1.16 22.75 -7.61
CA HIS A 412 -1.75 22.73 -8.95
C HIS A 412 -0.92 21.91 -9.93
N HIS A 413 0.42 22.02 -9.90
CA HIS A 413 1.30 21.17 -10.70
C HIS A 413 1.12 19.68 -10.35
N LEU A 414 1.07 19.34 -9.06
CA LEU A 414 0.79 17.99 -8.60
C LEU A 414 -0.59 17.51 -9.07
N SER A 415 -1.60 18.39 -9.02
CA SER A 415 -2.95 18.09 -9.47
C SER A 415 -3.02 17.83 -10.98
N TRP A 416 -2.28 18.56 -11.81
CA TRP A 416 -2.17 18.28 -13.25
C TRP A 416 -1.59 16.90 -13.54
N LEU A 417 -0.56 16.49 -12.80
CA LEU A 417 -0.02 15.14 -12.87
C LEU A 417 -1.08 14.11 -12.46
N MET A 418 -1.78 14.35 -11.34
CA MET A 418 -2.84 13.45 -10.86
C MET A 418 -4.02 13.37 -11.83
N LEU A 419 -4.37 14.45 -12.53
CA LEU A 419 -5.36 14.48 -13.61
C LEU A 419 -4.93 13.60 -14.77
N ALA A 420 -3.70 13.74 -15.26
CA ALA A 420 -3.17 12.92 -16.34
C ALA A 420 -3.17 11.43 -15.97
N VAL A 421 -2.74 11.09 -14.75
CA VAL A 421 -2.75 9.72 -14.23
C VAL A 421 -4.17 9.18 -14.08
N SER A 422 -5.11 9.99 -13.59
CA SER A 422 -6.53 9.61 -13.47
C SER A 422 -7.20 9.41 -14.83
N ALA A 423 -6.87 10.25 -15.82
CA ALA A 423 -7.36 10.11 -17.19
C ALA A 423 -6.82 8.82 -17.83
N LEU A 424 -5.54 8.49 -17.62
CA LEU A 424 -4.96 7.24 -18.06
C LEU A 424 -5.62 6.03 -17.36
N PHE A 425 -5.88 6.12 -16.05
CA PHE A 425 -6.58 5.08 -15.31
C PHE A 425 -8.00 4.85 -15.85
N LEU A 426 -8.72 5.92 -16.17
CA LEU A 426 -10.03 5.85 -16.81
C LEU A 426 -9.94 5.21 -18.20
N ALA A 427 -9.00 5.64 -19.03
CA ALA A 427 -8.79 5.10 -20.38
C ALA A 427 -8.49 3.59 -20.36
N VAL A 428 -7.56 3.15 -19.49
CA VAL A 428 -7.24 1.73 -19.29
C VAL A 428 -8.45 0.94 -18.81
N THR A 429 -9.32 1.54 -17.99
CA THR A 429 -10.54 0.88 -17.50
C THR A 429 -11.64 0.80 -18.56
N VAL A 430 -11.80 1.83 -19.39
CA VAL A 430 -12.78 1.86 -20.49
C VAL A 430 -12.39 0.88 -21.60
N ALA A 431 -11.11 0.84 -21.96
CA ALA A 431 -10.57 -0.02 -23.02
C ALA A 431 -10.66 -1.51 -22.69
N ASP A 432 -10.71 -1.88 -21.42
CA ASP A 432 -10.68 -3.27 -20.99
C ASP A 432 -12.05 -3.95 -21.06
N ARG A 433 -12.19 -4.79 -22.08
CA ARG A 433 -13.39 -5.59 -22.32
C ARG A 433 -13.52 -6.77 -21.36
N SER A 434 -12.43 -7.23 -20.74
CA SER A 434 -12.46 -8.36 -19.80
C SER A 434 -13.30 -8.08 -18.55
N LEU A 435 -13.43 -6.80 -18.18
CA LEU A 435 -14.25 -6.36 -17.06
C LEU A 435 -15.76 -6.54 -17.28
N ARG A 436 -16.24 -6.79 -18.52
CA ARG A 436 -17.67 -6.90 -18.82
C ARG A 436 -18.31 -8.21 -18.31
N GLY A 437 -17.52 -9.26 -18.09
CA GLY A 437 -18.01 -10.58 -17.62
C GLY A 437 -17.70 -10.89 -16.15
N LEU A 438 -16.88 -10.08 -15.47
CA LEU A 438 -16.45 -10.33 -14.10
C LEU A 438 -17.58 -9.98 -13.11
N GLY A 439 -18.08 -11.00 -12.39
CA GLY A 439 -19.11 -10.87 -11.36
C GLY A 439 -20.53 -11.28 -11.78
N ALA A 440 -20.78 -11.60 -13.05
CA ALA A 440 -22.10 -12.03 -13.53
C ALA A 440 -22.43 -13.51 -13.20
N SER A 441 -21.42 -14.34 -12.90
CA SER A 441 -21.57 -15.79 -12.74
C SER A 441 -22.01 -16.29 -11.36
N GLN A 442 -22.31 -15.40 -10.40
CA GLN A 442 -22.81 -15.79 -9.07
C GLN A 442 -24.36 -15.79 -8.96
N GLY A 443 -25.07 -15.59 -10.08
CA GLY A 443 -26.53 -15.56 -10.11
C GLY A 443 -27.23 -16.88 -10.46
N GLU A 444 -26.51 -17.89 -10.96
CA GLU A 444 -27.12 -19.19 -11.27
C GLU A 444 -26.85 -20.18 -10.12
N PRO A 445 -27.89 -20.67 -9.42
CA PRO A 445 -27.72 -21.80 -8.52
C PRO A 445 -27.20 -22.99 -9.35
N VAL A 446 -26.05 -23.54 -8.95
CA VAL A 446 -25.56 -24.82 -9.46
C VAL A 446 -26.71 -25.81 -9.32
N PRO A 447 -27.20 -26.46 -10.39
CA PRO A 447 -28.22 -27.47 -10.25
C PRO A 447 -27.64 -28.57 -9.38
N GLU A 448 -28.28 -28.84 -8.24
CA GLU A 448 -28.04 -30.06 -7.46
C GLU A 448 -28.12 -31.23 -8.44
N ARG A 449 -26.97 -31.76 -8.85
CA ARG A 449 -26.93 -33.07 -9.49
C ARG A 449 -27.31 -34.05 -8.41
N THR A 450 -28.59 -34.39 -8.45
CA THR A 450 -29.28 -35.48 -7.78
C THR A 450 -28.31 -36.64 -7.52
N ARG A 451 -27.85 -36.74 -6.28
CA ARG A 451 -27.45 -38.02 -5.69
C ARG A 451 -28.73 -38.82 -5.53
N GLU A 452 -29.15 -39.50 -6.59
CA GLU A 452 -30.14 -40.57 -6.48
C GLU A 452 -30.19 -41.35 -7.80
N ARG A 453 -29.51 -42.50 -7.83
CA ARG A 453 -30.14 -43.83 -8.02
C ARG A 453 -29.11 -44.90 -8.39
N ARG A 454 -29.07 -45.90 -7.51
CA ARG A 454 -28.74 -47.33 -7.69
C ARG A 454 -27.30 -47.73 -7.95
#